data_AF-A0A2T1C5D7-F1
#
_entry.id   AF-A0A2T1C5D7-F1
#
_cell.length_a   1.000
_cell.length_b   1.000
_cell.length_c   1.000
_cell.angle_alpha   90.00
_cell.angle_beta   90.00
_cell.angle_gamma   90.00
#
_symmetry.space_group_name_H-M   'P 1'
#
loop_
_entity.id
_entity.type
_entity.pdbx_description
1 polymer ?
#
loop_
_entity_poly.entity_id
_entity_poly.type
_entity_poly.pdbx_seq_one_letter_code
_entity_poly.pdbx_strand_id
1 'polypeptide(L)'
;MRQIFSISAILIAVALTVTHSAIAAAEAYKTSKGEVVVTGLTPTTRYQIRFVNAQGKPGSRQDKSVNSCGEIVIERAANYTTLVVGSETIDPAALETKTHVKCKPVRNGKVVQPSGVVRARTPEAR
;
A
#
# COMPACT_ATOMS: atom_id res chain seq x y z
N MET A 1 30.89 -42.92 37.73
CA MET A 1 30.08 -41.81 38.28
C MET A 1 29.44 -41.06 37.12
N ARG A 2 28.12 -40.94 37.17
CA ARG A 2 27.24 -40.36 36.16
C ARG A 2 27.09 -38.86 36.49
N GLN A 3 27.48 -37.97 35.59
CA GLN A 3 27.28 -36.52 35.72
C GLN A 3 26.53 -36.05 34.49
N ILE A 4 25.27 -35.68 34.71
CA ILE A 4 24.29 -35.21 33.73
C ILE A 4 24.33 -33.69 33.84
N PHE A 5 24.81 -32.99 32.83
CA PHE A 5 24.75 -31.52 32.80
C PHE A 5 23.63 -31.07 31.88
N SER A 6 22.55 -30.60 32.51
CA SER A 6 21.35 -30.02 31.93
C SER A 6 21.68 -28.85 31.01
N ILE A 7 21.29 -28.94 29.74
CA ILE A 7 21.34 -27.84 28.78
C ILE A 7 20.09 -26.98 29.02
N SER A 8 20.25 -25.90 29.78
CA SER A 8 19.21 -24.88 29.92
C SER A 8 19.19 -24.05 28.63
N ALA A 9 18.25 -24.34 27.73
CA ALA A 9 17.99 -23.52 26.56
C ALA A 9 17.38 -22.18 27.01
N ILE A 10 18.18 -21.11 26.97
CA ILE A 10 17.72 -19.74 27.20
C ILE A 10 16.99 -19.30 25.93
N LEU A 11 15.66 -19.42 25.93
CA LEU A 11 14.79 -18.79 24.93
C LEU A 11 14.77 -17.28 25.17
N ILE A 12 15.56 -16.53 24.40
CA ILE A 12 15.43 -15.07 24.34
C ILE A 12 14.32 -14.75 23.35
N ALA A 13 13.10 -14.57 23.88
CA ALA A 13 12.01 -13.98 23.12
C ALA A 13 12.28 -12.47 22.96
N VAL A 14 12.79 -12.05 21.81
CA VAL A 14 12.84 -10.64 21.45
C VAL A 14 11.40 -10.19 21.17
N ALA A 15 10.79 -9.53 22.15
CA ALA A 15 9.53 -8.83 21.96
C ALA A 15 9.79 -7.62 21.04
N LEU A 16 9.55 -7.80 19.74
CA LEU A 16 9.56 -6.73 18.76
C LEU A 16 8.33 -5.85 18.98
N THR A 17 8.41 -4.88 19.89
CA THR A 17 7.35 -3.87 20.04
C THR A 17 7.46 -2.89 18.88
N VAL A 18 6.87 -3.26 17.73
CA VAL A 18 6.65 -2.30 16.66
C VAL A 18 5.54 -1.37 17.12
N THR A 19 5.93 -0.19 17.59
CA THR A 19 5.04 0.96 17.73
C THR A 19 4.58 1.35 16.34
N HIS A 20 3.55 0.65 15.83
CA HIS A 20 2.81 1.09 14.66
C HIS A 20 2.01 2.31 15.10
N SER A 21 2.54 3.50 14.84
CA SER A 21 1.70 4.68 14.66
C SER A 21 0.65 4.28 13.63
N ALA A 22 -0.58 4.07 14.07
CA ALA A 22 -1.70 3.68 13.22
C ALA A 22 -2.03 4.84 12.28
N ILE A 23 -1.30 4.92 11.17
CA ILE A 23 -1.85 5.37 9.91
C ILE A 23 -2.93 4.33 9.62
N ALA A 24 -4.19 4.75 9.47
CA ALA A 24 -5.26 3.85 9.05
C ALA A 24 -4.70 2.97 7.93
N ALA A 25 -4.64 1.66 8.16
CA ALA A 25 -3.98 0.73 7.25
C ALA A 25 -4.64 0.95 5.89
N ALA A 26 -3.88 1.51 4.95
CA ALA A 26 -4.40 1.67 3.61
C ALA A 26 -4.74 0.26 3.12
N GLU A 27 -5.99 0.08 2.71
CA GLU A 27 -6.47 -1.23 2.25
C GLU A 27 -6.45 -1.20 0.74
N ALA A 28 -5.91 -2.24 0.13
CA ALA A 28 -5.88 -2.40 -1.31
C ALA A 28 -6.75 -3.59 -1.73
N TYR A 29 -7.48 -3.43 -2.83
CA TYR A 29 -8.16 -4.53 -3.51
C TYR A 29 -8.12 -4.32 -5.02
N LYS A 30 -8.34 -5.38 -5.79
CA LYS A 30 -8.40 -5.30 -7.25
C LYS A 30 -9.83 -5.33 -7.76
N THR A 31 -10.09 -4.70 -8.90
CA THR A 31 -11.37 -4.81 -9.61
C THR A 31 -11.28 -5.87 -10.71
N SER A 32 -12.43 -6.35 -11.19
CA SER A 32 -12.50 -7.27 -12.34
C SER A 32 -11.95 -6.67 -13.64
N LYS A 33 -11.70 -5.35 -13.68
CA LYS A 33 -11.10 -4.62 -14.80
C LYS A 33 -9.57 -4.54 -14.72
N GLY A 34 -8.96 -5.16 -13.70
CA GLY A 34 -7.52 -5.11 -13.48
C GLY A 34 -7.04 -3.76 -12.94
N GLU A 35 -7.91 -3.01 -12.28
CA GLU A 35 -7.56 -1.81 -11.52
C GLU A 35 -7.21 -2.21 -10.08
N VAL A 36 -6.36 -1.43 -9.42
CA VAL A 36 -6.14 -1.52 -7.97
C VAL A 36 -6.73 -0.29 -7.32
N VAL A 37 -7.58 -0.48 -6.33
CA VAL A 37 -8.16 0.58 -5.50
C VAL A 37 -7.46 0.55 -4.16
N VAL A 38 -6.86 1.67 -3.78
CA VAL A 38 -6.24 1.88 -2.46
C VAL A 38 -7.13 2.84 -1.69
N THR A 39 -7.60 2.42 -0.51
CA THR A 39 -8.50 3.18 0.37
C THR A 39 -7.79 3.50 1.69
N GLY A 40 -8.45 4.25 2.58
CA GLY A 40 -7.87 4.64 3.87
C GLY A 40 -6.80 5.75 3.76
N LEU A 41 -6.63 6.33 2.57
CA LEU A 41 -5.69 7.42 2.33
C LEU A 41 -6.29 8.75 2.79
N THR A 42 -5.42 9.68 3.18
CA THR A 42 -5.85 11.03 3.57
C THR A 42 -6.40 11.77 2.34
N PRO A 43 -7.69 12.19 2.34
CA PRO A 43 -8.26 12.96 1.24
C PRO A 43 -7.41 14.20 0.93
N THR A 44 -7.43 14.67 -0.32
CA THR A 44 -6.65 15.86 -0.73
C THR A 44 -5.14 15.70 -0.58
N THR A 45 -4.64 14.48 -0.43
CA THR A 45 -3.18 14.21 -0.51
C THR A 45 -2.84 13.73 -1.91
N ARG A 46 -1.65 14.04 -2.43
CA ARG A 46 -1.12 13.38 -3.64
C ARG A 46 -0.14 12.28 -3.27
N TYR A 47 -0.20 11.16 -3.95
CA TYR A 47 0.75 10.06 -3.80
C TYR A 47 1.48 9.82 -5.11
N GLN A 48 2.80 9.71 -5.02
CA GLN A 48 3.60 9.16 -6.12
C GLN A 48 3.28 7.68 -6.27
N ILE A 49 3.22 7.23 -7.52
CA ILE A 49 2.94 5.84 -7.87
C ILE A 49 4.16 5.27 -8.61
N ARG A 50 4.78 4.25 -8.03
CA ARG A 50 5.88 3.48 -8.66
C ARG A 50 5.44 2.05 -8.89
N PHE A 51 6.08 1.35 -9.81
CA PHE A 51 5.73 -0.04 -10.12
C PHE A 51 6.93 -0.83 -10.61
N VAL A 52 6.80 -2.15 -10.61
CA VAL A 52 7.60 -3.10 -11.37
C VAL A 52 6.66 -3.81 -12.34
N ASN A 53 7.02 -3.83 -13.62
CA ASN A 53 6.22 -4.49 -14.63
C ASN A 53 6.48 -6.02 -14.66
N ALA A 54 5.70 -6.75 -15.44
CA ALA A 54 5.89 -8.20 -15.62
C ALA A 54 7.28 -8.62 -16.14
N GLN A 55 8.08 -7.69 -16.66
CA GLN A 55 9.45 -7.91 -17.13
C GLN A 55 10.51 -7.59 -16.06
N GLY A 56 10.09 -7.31 -14.82
CA GLY A 56 10.99 -6.93 -13.72
C GLY A 56 11.54 -5.50 -13.82
N LYS A 57 11.03 -4.66 -14.74
CA LYS A 57 11.53 -3.29 -14.91
C LYS A 57 10.80 -2.32 -13.98
N PRO A 58 11.53 -1.55 -13.15
CA PRO A 58 10.92 -0.50 -12.34
C PRO A 58 10.49 0.68 -13.21
N GLY A 59 9.43 1.36 -12.80
CA GLY A 59 8.90 2.55 -13.46
C GLY A 59 8.04 3.41 -12.53
N SER A 60 7.53 4.51 -13.06
CA SER A 60 6.64 5.42 -12.35
C SER A 60 5.43 5.78 -13.20
N ARG A 61 4.29 5.98 -12.55
CA ARG A 61 3.13 6.66 -13.15
C ARG A 61 3.07 8.11 -12.68
N GLN A 62 2.17 8.88 -13.29
CA GLN A 62 1.81 10.19 -12.79
C GLN A 62 1.29 10.09 -11.35
N ASP A 63 1.69 11.05 -10.52
CA ASP A 63 1.19 11.18 -9.15
C ASP A 63 -0.34 11.32 -9.15
N LYS A 64 -1.01 10.62 -8.23
CA LYS A 64 -2.47 10.64 -8.13
C LYS A 64 -2.92 11.37 -6.87
N SER A 65 -3.90 12.25 -7.04
CA SER A 65 -4.62 12.86 -5.92
C SER A 65 -5.63 11.88 -5.34
N VAL A 66 -5.66 11.77 -4.02
CA VAL A 66 -6.69 11.04 -3.28
C VAL A 66 -8.01 11.77 -3.42
N ASN A 67 -9.07 11.02 -3.73
CA ASN A 67 -10.42 11.57 -3.82
C ASN A 67 -10.97 11.97 -2.43
N SER A 68 -12.15 12.57 -2.39
CA SER A 68 -12.78 12.99 -1.13
C SER A 68 -13.14 11.85 -0.18
N CYS A 69 -13.25 10.62 -0.69
CA CYS A 69 -13.53 9.42 0.09
C CYS A 69 -12.25 8.73 0.60
N GLY A 70 -11.07 9.31 0.35
CA GLY A 70 -9.81 8.70 0.80
C GLY A 70 -9.30 7.58 -0.09
N GLU A 71 -9.65 7.59 -1.39
CA GLU A 71 -9.28 6.53 -2.32
C GLU A 71 -8.46 7.02 -3.52
N ILE A 72 -7.59 6.14 -4.02
CA ILE A 72 -6.92 6.24 -5.33
C ILE A 72 -7.24 4.98 -6.15
N VAL A 73 -7.64 5.18 -7.41
CA VAL A 73 -7.80 4.09 -8.39
C VAL A 73 -6.63 4.11 -9.37
N ILE A 74 -5.94 2.97 -9.49
CA ILE A 74 -4.78 2.79 -10.35
C ILE A 74 -5.16 1.83 -11.47
N GLU A 75 -5.35 2.39 -12.65
CA GLU A 75 -5.73 1.63 -13.83
C GLU A 75 -4.58 0.74 -14.33
N ARG A 76 -4.96 -0.39 -14.95
CA ARG A 76 -4.02 -1.35 -15.53
C ARG A 76 -2.98 -1.88 -14.53
N ALA A 77 -3.30 -1.81 -13.23
CA ALA A 77 -2.40 -2.24 -12.16
C ALA A 77 -2.19 -3.76 -12.15
N ALA A 78 -3.11 -4.55 -12.70
CA ALA A 78 -2.93 -5.99 -12.90
C ALA A 78 -1.76 -6.37 -13.83
N ASN A 79 -1.19 -5.43 -14.58
CA ASN A 79 0.01 -5.67 -15.41
C ASN A 79 1.32 -5.54 -14.63
N TYR A 80 1.24 -5.25 -13.32
CA TYR A 80 2.37 -5.03 -12.45
C TYR A 80 2.53 -6.18 -11.47
N THR A 81 3.77 -6.58 -11.26
CA THR A 81 4.15 -7.54 -10.21
C THR A 81 4.29 -6.85 -8.86
N THR A 82 4.60 -5.55 -8.88
CA THR A 82 4.69 -4.74 -7.67
C THR A 82 4.19 -3.34 -7.98
N LEU A 83 3.41 -2.78 -7.06
CA LEU A 83 2.90 -1.42 -7.09
C LEU A 83 3.27 -0.76 -5.78
N VAL A 84 3.76 0.48 -5.82
CA VAL A 84 4.12 1.23 -4.62
C VAL A 84 3.36 2.55 -4.62
N VAL A 85 2.59 2.77 -3.56
CA VAL A 85 1.76 3.96 -3.35
C VAL A 85 2.23 4.64 -2.07
N GLY A 86 3.02 5.70 -2.19
CA GLY A 86 3.71 6.25 -1.02
C GLY A 86 4.63 5.22 -0.34
N SER A 87 4.43 4.96 0.94
CA SER A 87 5.21 3.94 1.67
C SER A 87 4.70 2.51 1.51
N GLU A 88 3.54 2.31 0.89
CA GLU A 88 2.87 1.01 0.81
C GLU A 88 3.31 0.25 -0.44
N THR A 89 3.71 -1.01 -0.26
CA THR A 89 4.03 -1.95 -1.35
C THR A 89 2.89 -2.95 -1.48
N ILE A 90 2.36 -3.06 -2.69
CA ILE A 90 1.17 -3.83 -3.05
C ILE A 90 1.58 -4.83 -4.12
N ASP A 91 1.22 -6.11 -3.95
CA ASP A 91 1.22 -7.12 -5.00
C ASP A 91 -0.19 -7.22 -5.58
N PRO A 92 -0.46 -6.68 -6.79
CA PRO A 92 -1.78 -6.72 -7.39
C PRO A 92 -2.35 -8.13 -7.60
N ALA A 93 -1.50 -9.15 -7.77
CA ALA A 93 -1.95 -10.52 -7.98
C ALA A 93 -2.52 -11.13 -6.69
N ALA A 94 -1.92 -10.80 -5.55
CA ALA A 94 -2.32 -11.26 -4.23
C ALA A 94 -3.59 -10.60 -3.68
N LEU A 95 -4.07 -9.52 -4.30
CA LEU A 95 -5.28 -8.82 -3.86
C LEU A 95 -6.55 -9.60 -4.15
N GLU A 96 -7.51 -9.49 -3.22
CA GLU A 96 -8.88 -9.94 -3.41
C GLU A 96 -9.59 -9.10 -4.49
N THR A 97 -10.39 -9.75 -5.33
CA THR A 97 -11.21 -9.06 -6.32
C THR A 97 -12.50 -8.56 -5.67
N LYS A 98 -12.77 -7.25 -5.72
CA LYS A 98 -14.01 -6.63 -5.22
C LYS A 98 -14.63 -5.72 -6.27
N THR A 99 -15.96 -5.55 -6.18
CA THR A 99 -16.68 -4.55 -6.98
C THR A 99 -16.43 -3.17 -6.39
N HIS A 100 -15.75 -2.29 -7.12
CA HIS A 100 -15.56 -0.90 -6.70
C HIS A 100 -16.85 -0.10 -6.89
N VAL A 101 -17.37 0.43 -5.79
CA VAL A 101 -18.44 1.43 -5.82
C VAL A 101 -17.80 2.81 -5.90
N LYS A 102 -18.03 3.54 -7.00
CA LYS A 102 -17.46 4.87 -7.18
C LYS A 102 -17.82 5.80 -6.01
N CYS A 103 -16.81 6.48 -5.46
CA CYS A 103 -16.99 7.54 -4.49
C CYS A 103 -18.01 8.56 -4.98
N LYS A 104 -19.06 8.78 -4.17
CA LYS A 104 -20.05 9.85 -4.35
C LYS A 104 -19.71 10.98 -3.37
N PRO A 105 -19.00 12.03 -3.79
CA PRO A 105 -18.66 13.13 -2.89
C PRO A 105 -19.93 13.85 -2.42
N VAL A 106 -20.07 14.06 -1.12
CA VAL A 106 -21.04 15.04 -0.59
C VAL A 106 -20.45 16.42 -0.87
N ARG A 107 -21.01 17.13 -1.86
CA ARG A 107 -20.52 18.46 -2.26
C ARG A 107 -20.85 19.51 -1.20
N ASN A 108 -19.96 19.70 -0.23
CA ASN A 108 -19.90 20.95 0.55
C ASN A 108 -18.83 21.87 -0.05
N GLY A 109 -19.10 22.39 -1.26
CA GLY A 109 -18.68 23.71 -1.74
C GLY A 109 -17.21 24.15 -1.74
N LYS A 110 -16.20 23.36 -1.34
CA LYS A 110 -14.79 23.77 -1.39
C LYS A 110 -13.92 22.73 -2.08
N VAL A 111 -13.35 23.11 -3.23
CA VAL A 111 -12.26 22.36 -3.86
C VAL A 111 -11.01 22.62 -3.01
N VAL A 112 -10.68 21.68 -2.12
CA VAL A 112 -9.44 21.74 -1.35
C VAL A 112 -8.31 21.26 -2.26
N GLN A 113 -7.35 22.15 -2.54
CA GLN A 113 -6.14 21.81 -3.28
C GLN A 113 -5.22 20.94 -2.42
N PRO A 114 -4.57 19.92 -3.00
CA PRO A 114 -3.77 19.01 -2.22
C PRO A 114 -2.51 19.67 -1.62
N SER A 115 -2.25 19.40 -0.34
CA SER A 115 -1.19 20.09 0.45
C SER A 115 0.25 19.61 0.19
N GLY A 116 0.47 18.68 -0.76
CA GLY A 116 1.79 18.15 -1.10
C GLY A 116 1.74 16.75 -1.74
N VAL A 117 2.90 16.23 -2.14
CA VAL A 117 3.06 14.88 -2.72
C VAL A 117 3.81 13.97 -1.73
N VAL A 118 3.17 12.89 -1.30
CA VAL A 118 3.76 11.78 -0.56
C VAL A 118 4.58 10.93 -1.53
N ARG A 119 5.88 10.81 -1.29
CA ARG A 119 6.81 10.09 -2.18
C ARG A 119 6.68 8.59 -2.04
N ALA A 120 6.78 7.90 -3.18
CA ALA A 120 6.84 6.45 -3.19
C ALA A 120 8.25 5.97 -2.85
N ARG A 121 8.37 4.90 -2.07
CA ARG A 121 9.66 4.20 -1.95
C ARG A 121 10.04 3.59 -3.31
N THR A 122 11.33 3.50 -3.59
CA THR A 122 11.80 2.79 -4.78
C THR A 122 11.43 1.32 -4.64
N PRO A 123 10.70 0.72 -5.58
CA PRO A 123 10.45 -0.71 -5.53
C PRO A 123 11.78 -1.45 -5.69
N GLU A 124 12.09 -2.34 -4.75
CA GLU A 124 13.24 -3.23 -4.84
C GLU A 124 12.93 -4.33 -5.86
N ALA A 125 13.80 -4.49 -6.87
CA ALA A 125 13.72 -5.65 -7.75
C ALA A 125 14.14 -6.88 -6.95
N ARG A 126 13.23 -7.84 -6.81
CA ARG A 126 13.50 -9.11 -6.14
C ARG A 126 13.92 -10.17 -7.14
#